data_AF-U6DXB0-F1
#
_entry.id   AF-U6DXB0-F1
#
_cell.length_a   1.000
_cell.length_b   1.000
_cell.length_c   1.000
_cell.angle_alpha   90.00
_cell.angle_beta   90.00
_cell.angle_gamma   90.00
#
_symmetry.space_group_name_H-M   'P 1'
#
loop_
_entity.id
_entity.type
_entity.pdbx_description
1 polymer ?
#
loop_
_entity_poly.entity_id
_entity_poly.type
_entity_poly.pdbx_seq_one_letter_code
_entity_poly.pdbx_strand_id
1 'polypeptide(L)' 'DPPDSRKRPLEAPPEAGSTKRTNTGEDGQYFLKVLIPSYAAGSIIGKGGQTIVQLQKETGATIKLSKSKDFYPGT' A
#
# COMPACT_ATOMS: atom_id res chain seq x y z
N ASP A 1 -26.70 13.72 -23.56
CA ASP A 1 -25.33 13.30 -23.88
C ASP A 1 -24.32 14.44 -23.70
N PRO A 2 -23.18 14.20 -23.04
CA PRO A 2 -21.95 14.89 -23.38
C PRO A 2 -20.93 13.89 -23.96
N PRO A 3 -20.48 14.08 -25.21
CA PRO A 3 -19.26 13.50 -25.72
C PRO A 3 -18.12 14.52 -25.52
N ASP A 4 -17.06 14.17 -24.77
CA ASP A 4 -15.71 14.67 -25.08
C ASP A 4 -14.61 13.87 -24.35
N SER A 5 -14.20 12.79 -25.01
CA SER A 5 -12.82 12.60 -25.48
C SER A 5 -11.68 13.25 -24.67
N ARG A 6 -11.26 12.60 -23.58
CA ARG A 6 -9.83 12.50 -23.26
C ARG A 6 -9.37 11.04 -23.37
N LYS A 7 -9.62 10.42 -24.52
CA LYS A 7 -8.87 9.23 -24.93
C LYS A 7 -7.43 9.68 -25.20
N ARG A 8 -6.52 9.32 -24.28
CA ARG A 8 -5.07 9.40 -24.53
C ARG A 8 -4.77 8.62 -25.83
N PRO A 9 -4.20 9.24 -26.87
CA PRO A 9 -3.96 8.58 -28.14
C PRO A 9 -3.12 7.31 -27.98
N LEU A 10 -3.51 6.30 -28.76
CA LEU A 10 -2.94 4.96 -28.83
C LEU A 10 -1.77 4.96 -29.82
N GLU A 11 -0.55 4.73 -29.33
CA GLU A 11 0.54 4.17 -30.13
C GLU A 11 1.10 2.94 -29.38
N ALA A 12 1.14 1.79 -30.05
CA ALA A 12 1.60 0.48 -29.57
C ALA A 12 2.16 -0.33 -30.77
N PRO A 13 2.89 -1.46 -30.61
CA PRO A 13 3.99 -1.88 -29.69
C PRO A 13 5.16 -2.57 -30.49
N PRO A 14 6.18 -3.27 -29.91
CA PRO A 14 6.00 -4.66 -29.39
C PRO A 14 6.83 -5.04 -28.12
N GLU A 15 6.20 -5.89 -27.29
CA GLU A 15 6.77 -7.05 -26.57
C GLU A 15 7.99 -6.90 -25.63
N ALA A 16 7.74 -6.81 -24.32
CA ALA A 16 8.17 -7.82 -23.34
C ALA A 16 7.75 -7.45 -21.89
N GLY A 17 6.84 -8.24 -21.32
CA GLY A 17 6.90 -8.65 -19.91
C GLY A 17 6.35 -7.73 -18.82
N SER A 18 5.08 -7.93 -18.47
CA SER A 18 4.48 -7.71 -17.13
C SER A 18 4.53 -6.27 -16.58
N THR A 19 3.45 -5.51 -16.82
CA THR A 19 3.12 -4.27 -16.11
C THR A 19 2.72 -4.52 -14.66
N LYS A 20 3.64 -5.07 -13.85
CA LYS A 20 3.62 -4.84 -12.40
C LYS A 20 4.05 -3.39 -12.22
N ARG A 21 3.10 -2.46 -12.13
CA ARG A 21 3.37 -1.10 -11.66
C ARG A 21 4.11 -1.23 -10.33
N THR A 22 5.44 -1.08 -10.35
CA THR A 22 6.25 -1.11 -9.14
C THR A 22 5.84 0.11 -8.33
N ASN A 23 5.48 -0.12 -7.06
CA ASN A 23 5.07 0.92 -6.13
C ASN A 23 6.33 1.63 -5.57
N THR A 24 7.19 2.05 -6.50
CA THR A 24 8.43 2.79 -6.27
C THR A 24 8.08 4.27 -6.26
N GLY A 25 8.18 4.91 -5.10
CA GLY A 25 8.19 6.36 -5.00
C GLY A 25 9.40 6.95 -5.72
N GLU A 26 9.31 8.23 -6.09
CA GLU A 26 10.32 8.96 -6.88
C GLU A 26 11.72 8.96 -6.20
N ASP A 27 11.79 8.66 -4.90
CA ASP A 27 13.01 8.58 -4.09
C ASP A 27 13.50 7.15 -3.80
N GLY A 28 13.04 6.14 -4.55
CA GLY A 28 13.43 4.73 -4.31
C GLY A 28 12.78 4.10 -3.07
N GLN A 29 11.74 4.74 -2.51
CA GLN A 29 10.95 4.19 -1.41
C GLN A 29 9.91 3.20 -1.94
N TYR A 30 9.79 2.05 -1.27
CA TYR A 30 8.79 1.03 -1.59
C TYR A 30 7.63 1.10 -0.60
N PHE A 31 6.40 1.02 -1.12
CA PHE A 31 5.22 0.94 -0.28
C PHE A 31 4.57 -0.45 -0.35
N LEU A 32 4.34 -1.03 0.81
CA LEU A 32 3.66 -2.31 0.99
C LEU A 32 2.35 -2.10 1.75
N LYS A 33 1.26 -2.68 1.24
CA LYS A 33 -0.05 -2.75 1.93
C LYS A 33 -0.38 -4.22 2.18
N VAL A 34 -0.70 -4.55 3.43
CA VAL A 34 -1.00 -5.93 3.86
C VAL A 34 -2.34 -5.93 4.60
N LEU A 35 -3.19 -6.92 4.33
CA LEU A 35 -4.41 -7.15 5.09
C LEU A 35 -4.07 -7.87 6.40
N ILE A 36 -4.59 -7.34 7.51
CA ILE A 36 -4.35 -7.88 8.85
C ILE A 36 -5.70 -8.24 9.47
N PRO A 37 -5.88 -9.49 9.94
CA PRO A 37 -7.05 -9.85 10.73
C PRO A 37 -7.15 -9.00 12.00
N SER A 38 -8.36 -8.58 12.38
CA SER A 38 -8.59 -7.68 13.52
C SER A 38 -7.97 -8.19 14.84
N TYR A 39 -7.99 -9.51 15.05
CA TYR A 39 -7.43 -10.11 16.27
C TYR A 39 -5.89 -10.01 16.34
N ALA A 40 -5.20 -9.92 15.20
CA ALA A 40 -3.74 -9.87 15.14
C ALA A 40 -3.18 -8.45 15.29
N ALA A 41 -3.99 -7.42 15.00
CA ALA A 41 -3.56 -6.02 15.06
C ALA A 41 -3.00 -5.61 16.43
N GLY A 42 -3.63 -6.09 17.52
CA GLY A 42 -3.19 -5.78 18.89
C GLY A 42 -1.78 -6.29 19.20
N SER A 43 -1.43 -7.50 18.72
CA SER A 43 -0.10 -8.09 18.91
C SER A 43 0.99 -7.37 18.12
N ILE A 44 0.66 -6.82 16.94
CA ILE A 44 1.59 -6.05 16.12
C ILE A 44 1.85 -4.68 16.76
N ILE A 45 0.80 -4.00 17.25
CA ILE A 45 0.90 -2.70 17.91
C ILE A 45 1.67 -2.83 19.24
N GLY A 46 1.32 -3.83 20.04
CA GLY A 46 1.86 -4.05 21.38
C GLY A 46 1.26 -3.11 22.43
N LYS A 47 1.49 -3.43 23.70
CA LYS A 47 0.98 -2.64 24.84
C LYS A 47 1.57 -1.22 24.81
N GLY A 48 0.72 -0.21 24.67
CA GLY A 48 1.13 1.19 24.55
C GLY A 48 1.90 1.51 23.27
N GLY A 49 1.82 0.67 22.24
CA GLY A 49 2.52 0.88 20.96
C GLY A 49 4.01 0.51 20.98
N GLN A 50 4.52 -0.11 22.04
CA GLN A 50 5.95 -0.41 22.19
C GLN A 50 6.50 -1.29 21.06
N THR A 51 5.76 -2.31 20.63
CA THR A 51 6.21 -3.26 19.61
C THR A 51 6.31 -2.61 18.24
N ILE A 52 5.29 -1.87 17.81
CA ILE A 52 5.31 -1.18 16.50
C ILE A 52 6.33 -0.04 16.45
N VAL A 53 6.59 0.64 17.57
CA VAL A 53 7.64 1.67 17.65
C VAL A 53 9.02 1.04 17.53
N GLN A 54 9.27 -0.06 18.25
CA GLN A 54 10.53 -0.79 18.16
C GLN A 54 10.77 -1.29 16.73
N LEU A 55 9.76 -1.91 16.10
CA LEU A 55 9.86 -2.42 14.73
C LEU A 55 10.19 -1.31 13.71
N GLN A 56 9.56 -0.14 13.84
CA GLN A 56 9.89 1.02 12.99
C GLN A 56 11.32 1.50 13.21
N LYS A 57 11.80 1.54 14.47
CA LYS A 57 13.17 1.95 14.80
C LYS A 57 14.22 0.99 14.25
N GLU A 58 13.98 -0.32 14.34
CA GLU A 58 14.90 -1.35 13.87
C GLU A 58 14.97 -1.41 12.34
N THR A 59 13.83 -1.26 11.66
CA THR A 59 13.75 -1.38 10.20
C THR A 59 13.96 -0.06 9.46
N GLY A 60 13.80 1.07 10.14
CA GLY A 60 13.72 2.39 9.52
C GLY A 60 12.45 2.60 8.69
N ALA A 61 11.53 1.63 8.64
CA ALA A 61 10.30 1.73 7.89
C ALA A 61 9.26 2.54 8.66
N THR A 62 8.37 3.21 7.91
CA THR A 62 7.17 3.82 8.48
C THR A 62 6.02 2.83 8.43
N ILE A 63 5.46 2.49 9.58
CA ILE A 63 4.38 1.49 9.70
C ILE A 63 3.12 2.19 10.20
N LYS A 64 2.03 2.06 9.43
CA LYS A 64 0.71 2.62 9.77
C LYS A 64 -0.35 1.54 9.64
N LEU A 65 -1.21 1.43 10.65
CA LEU A 65 -2.39 0.56 10.65
C LEU A 65 -3.65 1.42 10.52
N SER A 66 -4.66 0.88 9.84
CA SER A 66 -6.02 1.42 9.84
C SER A 66 -6.62 1.37 11.24
N LYS A 67 -7.61 2.23 11.54
CA LYS A 67 -8.32 2.18 12.82
C LYS A 67 -9.16 0.90 12.89
N SER A 68 -9.59 0.52 14.10
CA SER A 68 -10.26 -0.76 14.36
C SER A 68 -11.57 -1.02 13.58
N LYS A 69 -12.16 0.00 12.94
CA LYS A 69 -13.37 -0.11 12.12
C LYS A 69 -13.17 0.36 10.67
N ASP A 70 -11.92 0.62 10.29
CA ASP A 70 -11.54 1.02 8.93
C ASP A 70 -11.02 -0.23 8.19
N PHE A 71 -11.95 -0.98 7.61
CA PHE A 71 -11.65 -2.18 6.85
C PHE A 71 -11.31 -1.87 5.39
N TYR A 72 -10.61 -2.80 4.75
CA TYR A 72 -10.38 -2.70 3.33
C TYR A 72 -11.71 -3.00 2.59
N PRO A 73 -12.07 -2.24 1.54
CA PRO A 73 -13.34 -2.49 0.84
C PRO A 73 -13.44 -3.93 0.33
N GLY A 74 -14.55 -4.60 0.66
CA GLY A 74 -14.82 -5.97 0.23
C GLY A 74 -14.12 -7.08 1.04
N THR A 75 -13.54 -6.77 2.21
CA THR A 75 -13.05 -7.77 3.18
C THR A 75 -13.99 -7.93 4.37
#